data_AF-A0A4Q3SYN8-F1
#
_entry.id   AF-A0A4Q3SYN8-F1
#
_cell.length_a   1.000
_cell.length_b   1.000
_cell.length_c   1.000
_cell.angle_alpha   90.00
_cell.angle_beta   90.00
_cell.angle_gamma   90.00
#
_symmetry.space_group_name_H-M   'P 1'
#
loop_
_entity.id
_entity.type
_entity.pdbx_description
1 polymer ?
#
loop_
_entity_poly.entity_id
_entity_poly.type
_entity_poly.pdbx_seq_one_letter_code
_entity_poly.pdbx_strand_id
1 'polypeptide(L)'
;MKSRTSAKIAARAEYYQDKQGVIIATETENGFKTYGFSANFDYLVSDNVMFRIEARNLSSKDDVFLKNGNPTSSNTFLTTSLAISF
;
A
#
# COMPACT_ATOMS: atom_id res chain seq x y z
N MET A 1 16.71 -23.51 -22.29
CA MET A 1 15.44 -22.95 -21.79
C MET A 1 15.53 -21.44 -21.91
N LYS A 2 14.62 -20.75 -22.61
CA LYS A 2 14.70 -19.31 -22.87
C LYS A 2 13.91 -18.58 -21.78
N SER A 3 14.61 -17.89 -20.88
CA SER A 3 14.01 -17.04 -19.85
C SER A 3 13.11 -15.98 -20.49
N ARG A 4 11.87 -15.85 -20.03
CA ARG A 4 10.93 -14.82 -20.50
C ARG A 4 10.89 -13.65 -19.53
N THR A 5 11.31 -12.49 -20.01
CA THR A 5 11.13 -11.21 -19.32
C THR A 5 9.77 -10.62 -19.68
N SER A 6 9.04 -10.10 -18.69
CA SER A 6 7.79 -9.36 -18.94
C SER A 6 7.52 -8.31 -17.87
N ALA A 7 6.69 -7.32 -18.20
CA ALA A 7 6.28 -6.25 -17.30
C ALA A 7 4.76 -6.24 -17.14
N LYS A 8 4.29 -5.98 -15.92
CA LYS A 8 2.86 -5.85 -15.58
C LYS A 8 2.63 -4.62 -14.72
N ILE A 9 1.44 -4.05 -14.82
CA ILE A 9 1.00 -2.93 -13.99
C ILE A 9 -0.36 -3.29 -13.39
N ALA A 10 -0.59 -2.94 -12.14
CA ALA A 10 -1.92 -2.98 -11.54
C ALA A 10 -2.15 -1.75 -10.64
N ALA A 11 -3.42 -1.42 -10.45
CA ALA A 11 -3.86 -0.41 -9.50
C ALA A 11 -4.90 -1.01 -8.55
N ARG A 12 -5.01 -0.44 -7.34
CA ARG A 12 -6.00 -0.82 -6.32
C ARG A 12 -6.52 0.42 -5.63
N ALA A 13 -7.83 0.42 -5.37
CA ALA A 13 -8.51 1.36 -4.49
C ALA A 13 -9.17 0.58 -3.35
N GLU A 14 -9.12 1.13 -2.14
CA GLU A 14 -9.60 0.51 -0.91
C GLU A 14 -10.31 1.57 -0.06
N TYR A 15 -11.31 1.17 0.73
CA TYR A 15 -11.94 2.02 1.74
C TYR A 15 -12.19 1.22 3.01
N TYR A 16 -11.61 1.70 4.11
CA TYR A 16 -11.77 1.15 5.45
C TYR A 16 -12.78 2.00 6.22
N GLN A 17 -13.72 1.35 6.90
CA GLN A 17 -14.69 2.00 7.76
C GLN A 17 -14.84 1.23 9.07
N ASP A 18 -14.13 1.70 10.09
CA ASP A 18 -14.22 1.20 11.46
C ASP A 18 -14.53 2.35 12.41
N LYS A 19 -15.80 2.78 12.41
CA LYS A 19 -16.24 3.92 13.22
C LYS A 19 -16.13 3.62 14.72
N GLN A 20 -16.29 2.37 15.12
CA GLN A 20 -16.29 1.94 16.51
C GLN A 20 -14.88 1.58 17.02
N GLY A 21 -13.86 1.57 16.15
CA GLY A 21 -12.49 1.27 16.51
C GLY A 21 -12.29 -0.17 17.01
N VAL A 22 -13.07 -1.12 16.51
CA VAL A 22 -13.01 -2.53 16.96
C VAL A 22 -11.74 -3.20 16.43
N ILE A 23 -11.28 -2.82 15.24
CA ILE A 23 -10.09 -3.37 14.57
C ILE A 23 -8.92 -2.41 14.74
N ILE A 24 -9.14 -1.12 14.45
CA ILE A 24 -8.12 -0.08 14.56
C ILE A 24 -8.65 0.99 15.52
N ALA A 25 -8.20 0.91 16.78
CA ALA A 25 -8.49 1.93 17.76
C ALA A 25 -7.83 3.25 17.35
N THR A 26 -8.61 4.32 17.29
CA THR A 26 -8.14 5.69 17.11
C THR A 26 -8.64 6.54 18.27
N GLU A 27 -7.91 7.60 18.62
CA GLU A 27 -8.33 8.57 19.64
C GLU A 27 -9.19 9.69 19.03
N THR A 28 -9.74 9.48 17.83
CA THR A 28 -10.42 10.50 17.02
C THR A 28 -11.93 10.23 16.92
N GLU A 29 -12.73 11.29 16.77
CA GLU A 29 -14.20 11.20 16.82
C GLU A 29 -14.80 10.30 15.72
N ASN A 30 -14.16 10.20 14.55
CA ASN A 30 -14.73 9.47 13.41
C ASN A 30 -14.35 7.99 13.34
N GLY A 31 -13.50 7.49 14.25
CA GLY A 31 -12.88 6.17 14.17
C GLY A 31 -11.91 6.06 12.99
N PHE A 32 -11.50 4.84 12.65
CA PHE A 32 -10.62 4.62 11.50
C PHE A 32 -11.42 4.59 10.19
N LYS A 33 -11.44 5.74 9.48
CA LYS A 33 -12.05 5.87 8.15
C LYS A 33 -11.02 6.34 7.14
N THR A 34 -10.58 5.43 6.28
CA THR A 34 -9.38 5.65 5.45
C THR A 34 -9.57 5.10 4.05
N TYR A 35 -9.33 5.93 3.04
CA TYR A 35 -9.16 5.50 1.66
C TYR A 35 -7.73 5.09 1.40
N GLY A 36 -7.53 4.02 0.64
CA GLY A 36 -6.23 3.57 0.17
C GLY A 36 -6.19 3.54 -1.35
N PHE A 37 -5.11 4.03 -1.94
CA PHE A 37 -4.83 3.91 -3.37
C PHE A 37 -3.42 3.40 -3.57
N SER A 38 -3.25 2.42 -4.45
CA SER A 38 -1.93 1.91 -4.81
C SER A 38 -1.81 1.62 -6.30
N ALA A 39 -0.59 1.73 -6.81
CA ALA A 39 -0.22 1.26 -8.14
C ALA A 39 1.12 0.53 -8.07
N ASN A 40 1.20 -0.65 -8.67
CA ASN A 40 2.42 -1.44 -8.76
C ASN A 40 2.86 -1.65 -10.20
N PHE A 41 4.18 -1.79 -10.34
CA PHE A 41 4.88 -2.22 -11.54
C PHE A 41 5.69 -3.47 -11.20
N ASP A 42 5.40 -4.56 -11.90
CA ASP A 42 6.06 -5.86 -11.72
C ASP A 42 6.91 -6.17 -12.95
N TYR A 43 8.16 -6.52 -12.71
CA TYR A 43 9.10 -6.90 -13.73
C TYR A 43 9.63 -8.32 -13.45
N LEU A 44 9.31 -9.25 -14.34
CA LEU A 44 9.90 -10.59 -14.32
C LEU A 44 11.31 -10.51 -14.89
N VAL A 45 12.30 -10.59 -13.99
CA VAL A 45 13.74 -10.64 -14.33
C VAL A 45 14.05 -11.98 -15.01
N SER A 46 13.43 -13.05 -14.53
CA SER A 46 13.42 -14.38 -15.14
C SER A 46 12.12 -15.10 -14.80
N ASP A 47 11.91 -16.29 -15.35
CA ASP A 47 10.67 -17.07 -15.16
C ASP A 47 10.35 -17.34 -13.67
N ASN A 48 11.36 -17.32 -12.80
CA ASN A 48 11.22 -17.59 -11.37
C ASN A 48 11.64 -16.41 -10.47
N VAL A 49 11.96 -15.23 -11.03
CA VAL A 49 12.39 -14.04 -10.27
C VAL A 49 11.60 -12.81 -10.73
N MET A 50 10.90 -12.18 -9.79
CA MET A 50 10.09 -10.97 -10.02
C MET A 50 10.53 -9.83 -9.10
N PHE A 51 10.72 -8.65 -9.66
CA PHE A 51 10.91 -7.40 -8.92
C PHE A 51 9.66 -6.54 -9.00
N ARG A 52 9.17 -6.02 -7.88
CA ARG A 52 8.01 -5.11 -7.81
C ARG A 52 8.43 -3.77 -7.23
N ILE A 53 7.86 -2.71 -7.79
CA ILE A 53 7.78 -1.37 -7.19
C ILE A 53 6.30 -1.05 -6.97
N GLU A 54 5.92 -0.60 -5.78
CA GLU A 54 4.55 -0.16 -5.50
C GLU A 54 4.54 1.19 -4.77
N ALA A 55 3.81 2.15 -5.35
CA ALA A 55 3.46 3.40 -4.69
C ALA A 55 2.09 3.25 -4.05
N ARG A 56 1.96 3.64 -2.78
CA ARG A 56 0.70 3.60 -2.03
C ARG A 56 0.47 4.88 -1.26
N ASN A 57 -0.77 5.34 -1.24
CA ASN A 57 -1.27 6.42 -0.41
C ASN A 57 -2.45 5.92 0.43
N LEU A 58 -2.46 6.32 1.70
CA LEU A 58 -3.59 6.22 2.61
C LEU A 58 -4.03 7.63 2.98
N SER A 59 -5.33 7.89 2.95
CA SER A 59 -5.93 9.18 3.29
C SER A 59 -7.11 8.95 4.22
N SER A 60 -7.01 9.46 5.45
CA SER A 60 -7.99 9.29 6.51
C SER A 60 -8.81 10.55 6.73
N LYS A 61 -9.98 10.38 7.34
CA LYS A 61 -10.83 11.50 7.71
C LYS A 61 -10.23 12.35 8.84
N ASP A 62 -9.52 11.71 9.76
CA ASP A 62 -8.86 12.36 10.91
C ASP A 62 -7.33 12.16 10.84
N ASP A 63 -6.58 12.89 11.66
CA ASP A 63 -5.11 12.83 11.73
C ASP A 63 -4.61 11.58 12.49
N VAL A 64 -4.87 10.40 11.93
CA VAL A 64 -4.58 9.09 12.55
C VAL A 64 -3.18 8.54 12.21
N PHE A 65 -2.45 9.18 11.30
CA PHE A 65 -1.08 8.79 10.94
C PHE A 65 -0.06 9.76 11.54
N LEU A 66 1.22 9.38 11.52
CA LEU A 66 2.33 10.23 11.93
C LEU A 66 3.26 10.50 10.75
N LYS A 67 3.65 11.76 10.58
CA LYS A 67 4.69 12.20 9.64
C LYS A 67 5.68 13.09 10.38
N ASN A 68 6.92 12.63 10.49
CA ASN A 68 7.99 13.30 11.23
C ASN A 68 7.58 13.64 12.68
N GLY A 69 6.87 12.71 13.34
CA GLY A 69 6.37 12.89 14.71
C GLY A 69 5.10 13.73 14.86
N ASN A 70 4.60 14.35 13.79
CA ASN A 70 3.37 15.13 13.83
C ASN A 70 2.18 14.32 13.30
N PRO A 71 1.00 14.40 13.93
CA PRO A 71 -0.24 13.85 13.39
C PRO A 71 -0.55 14.37 12.00
N THR A 72 -1.07 13.50 11.13
CA THR A 72 -1.53 13.83 9.79
C THR A 72 -2.57 12.83 9.30
N SER A 73 -3.47 13.32 8.44
CA SER A 73 -4.52 12.53 7.80
C SER A 73 -4.02 11.72 6.60
N SER A 74 -2.75 11.81 6.21
CA SER A 74 -2.25 11.08 5.04
C SER A 74 -0.93 10.35 5.29
N ASN A 75 -0.78 9.19 4.65
CA ASN A 75 0.46 8.43 4.65
C ASN A 75 0.75 7.92 3.23
N THR A 76 1.81 8.45 2.62
CA THR A 76 2.26 8.05 1.27
C THR A 76 3.62 7.39 1.38
N PHE A 77 3.77 6.24 0.75
CA PHE A 77 5.00 5.48 0.78
C PHE A 77 5.25 4.74 -0.53
N LEU A 78 6.53 4.46 -0.77
CA LEU A 78 7.03 3.67 -1.89
C LEU A 78 7.65 2.40 -1.33
N THR A 79 7.33 1.25 -1.91
CA THR A 79 7.88 -0.04 -1.51
C THR A 79 8.48 -0.75 -2.71
N THR A 80 9.48 -1.58 -2.45
CA THR A 80 10.04 -2.50 -3.44
C THR A 80 10.13 -3.90 -2.84
N SER A 81 10.06 -4.92 -3.69
CA SER A 81 10.22 -6.31 -3.25
C SER A 81 10.81 -7.18 -4.36
N LEU A 82 11.56 -8.20 -3.97
CA LEU A 82 12.07 -9.24 -4.86
C LEU A 82 11.51 -10.59 -4.42
N ALA A 83 10.87 -11.32 -5.35
CA ALA A 83 10.31 -12.63 -5.12
C ALA A 83 11.03 -13.69 -5.97
N ILE A 84 11.32 -14.84 -5.38
CA ILE A 84 12.02 -15.97 -6.01
C ILE A 84 11.22 -17.25 -5.79
N SER A 85 11.02 -18.04 -6.85
CA SER A 85 10.42 -19.38 -6.80
C SER A 85 11.46 -20.44 -7.20
N PHE A 86 11.34 -21.66 -6.66
CA PHE A 86 12.22 -22.80 -6.93
C PHE A 86 11.44 -24.03 -7.39
#